data_AF-A0A9W6BPT5-F1
#
_entry.id   AF-A0A9W6BPT5-F1
#
_cell.length_a   1.000
_cell.length_b   1.000
_cell.length_c   1.000
_cell.angle_alpha   90.00
_cell.angle_beta   90.00
_cell.angle_gamma   90.00
#
_symmetry.space_group_name_H-M   'P 1'
#
loop_
_entity.id
_entity.type
_entity.pdbx_description
1 polymer ?
#
loop_
_entity_poly.entity_id
_entity_poly.type
_entity_poly.pdbx_seq_one_letter_code
_entity_poly.pdbx_strand_id
1 'polypeptide(L)'
;MVTLLAVNCGLCVWVTWCFKEQKFPVVWPVKVEVNLLTKRPSALGHSGPEVMAFGIKVVLTLVRVLVGYARVEAVLYLGLTLTLAWQYLRWNPHLVNWVNYLKGGVSVAMVWCSVALILLVFHPGVKQQDMTKWADSMTLTLLSGLVPAFLLGAIASWRMIRYMTNTALTALATAKPDAPLKEICQNIDSPQDVEVVARCCRVWEDRYNLDATAVNKARQVIQAGLAMFPNSVYMVLLHGNFMIDVLGVSQSGSRRIEDARKLDPNLMCRFMMFVRHQQASQLAAGKQTNGGANMDLLAYVEYQRKHRMVVRLHREALQAICSFWKALDASTVSFSTLSKGLVKIESSIAQAQTAYRVVLESYGNNPKLVRLYGKFLQTIKNDPWRASEYFAEADRLEEIQNGNSSSGPHLPDGTPLDRMDEMATAVLVINAIGEVQVANKHAHVLFGYKRGTLEGKPLASLLAPHFARWLSEHLATLVSTAALAHATIRDDNHGDINDEVVVGMHYDRLAFPVKMSMRKASGVGEDSTFITMMEAVPPVRGVASLWVAMTGTIVACDPQFVMAFGWKSQEINGANLMTVVSVQDLRRQLTGEDPETGSIGRAESPSEVLKG
;
A
#
# COMPACT_ATOMS: atom_id res chain seq x y z
N MET A 1 26.93 -35.86 18.21
CA MET A 1 27.98 -35.17 17.40
C MET A 1 27.71 -35.33 15.91
N VAL A 2 27.74 -36.54 15.32
CA VAL A 2 27.37 -36.79 13.91
C VAL A 2 25.96 -36.30 13.56
N THR A 3 25.00 -36.48 14.48
CA THR A 3 23.63 -35.97 14.37
C THR A 3 23.56 -34.45 14.26
N LEU A 4 24.45 -33.73 14.94
CA LEU A 4 24.47 -32.27 14.96
C LEU A 4 25.08 -31.71 13.66
N LEU A 5 26.09 -32.39 13.13
CA LEU A 5 26.65 -32.12 11.81
C LEU A 5 25.63 -32.41 10.69
N ALA A 6 24.93 -33.55 10.77
CA ALA A 6 23.88 -33.94 9.83
C ALA A 6 22.71 -32.95 9.82
N VAL A 7 22.30 -32.45 11.00
CA VAL A 7 21.27 -31.42 11.13
C VAL A 7 21.74 -30.10 10.51
N ASN A 8 23.00 -29.68 10.70
CA ASN A 8 23.55 -28.48 10.07
C ASN A 8 23.64 -28.61 8.54
N CYS A 9 24.11 -29.74 8.01
CA CYS A 9 24.12 -30.00 6.58
C CYS A 9 22.70 -30.04 5.99
N GLY A 10 21.75 -30.66 6.70
CA GLY A 10 20.34 -30.67 6.33
C GLY A 10 19.73 -29.26 6.28
N LEU A 11 20.07 -28.40 7.24
CA LEU A 11 19.68 -26.99 7.25
C LEU A 11 20.27 -26.21 6.07
N CYS A 12 21.53 -26.42 5.71
CA CYS A 12 22.15 -25.78 4.54
C CYS A 12 21.49 -26.20 3.22
N VAL A 13 21.19 -27.48 3.05
CA VAL A 13 20.48 -28.00 1.87
C VAL A 13 19.05 -27.46 1.81
N TRP A 14 18.36 -27.43 2.96
CA TRP A 14 17.01 -26.87 3.07
C TRP A 14 16.96 -25.39 2.71
N VAL A 15 17.88 -24.58 3.24
CA VAL A 15 17.99 -23.15 2.92
C VAL A 15 18.23 -22.96 1.41
N THR A 16 19.13 -23.74 0.82
CA THR A 16 19.42 -23.68 -0.62
C THR A 16 18.20 -24.07 -1.48
N TRP A 17 17.43 -25.08 -1.05
CA TRP A 17 16.19 -25.49 -1.71
C TRP A 17 15.08 -24.42 -1.60
N CYS A 18 14.89 -23.82 -0.42
CA CYS A 18 13.97 -22.70 -0.23
C CYS A 18 14.31 -21.50 -1.13
N PHE A 19 15.60 -21.20 -1.30
CA PHE A 19 16.06 -20.15 -2.22
C PHE A 19 15.78 -20.48 -3.70
N LYS A 20 15.89 -21.75 -4.10
CA LYS A 20 15.58 -22.20 -5.46
C LYS A 20 14.08 -22.11 -5.78
N GLU A 21 13.21 -22.46 -4.83
CA GLU A 21 11.76 -22.44 -5.04
C GLU A 21 11.09 -21.09 -4.76
N GLN A 22 11.83 -20.08 -4.28
CA GLN A 22 11.27 -18.80 -3.80
C GLN A 22 10.14 -18.98 -2.75
N LYS A 23 10.19 -20.08 -2.00
CA LYS A 23 9.26 -20.39 -0.91
C LYS A 23 10.04 -20.37 0.39
N PHE A 24 9.73 -19.41 1.26
CA PHE A 24 10.45 -19.20 2.53
C PHE A 24 9.53 -19.47 3.73
N PRO A 25 9.17 -20.74 4.01
CA PRO A 25 8.26 -21.03 5.12
C PRO A 25 8.93 -20.78 6.48
N VAL A 26 10.23 -21.03 6.65
CA VAL A 26 10.98 -20.75 7.88
C VAL A 26 12.49 -20.59 7.57
N VAL A 27 12.98 -19.36 7.39
CA VAL A 27 14.43 -19.08 7.35
C VAL A 27 14.80 -18.29 8.60
N TRP A 28 15.10 -19.01 9.69
CA TRP A 28 15.40 -18.42 11.00
C TRP A 28 16.56 -17.39 11.02
N PRO A 29 17.66 -17.54 10.23
CA PRO A 29 18.78 -16.58 10.29
C PRO A 29 18.58 -15.33 9.42
N VAL A 30 17.63 -15.33 8.47
CA VAL A 30 17.37 -14.18 7.59
C VAL A 30 16.09 -13.50 8.06
N LYS A 31 16.17 -12.83 9.20
CA LYS A 31 15.11 -11.95 9.71
C LYS A 31 15.46 -10.51 9.35
N VAL A 32 14.55 -9.84 8.66
CA VAL A 32 14.62 -8.40 8.37
C VAL A 32 13.26 -7.83 8.69
N GLU A 33 13.23 -6.79 9.51
CA GLU A 33 12.04 -6.01 9.71
C GLU A 33 12.12 -4.75 8.84
N VAL A 34 11.13 -4.61 7.97
CA VAL A 34 11.04 -3.48 7.06
C VAL A 34 10.44 -2.25 7.77
N ASN A 35 9.62 -2.49 8.80
CA ASN A 35 8.99 -1.45 9.60
C ASN A 35 9.94 -0.89 10.67
N LEU A 36 10.41 0.33 10.44
CA LEU A 36 11.30 1.09 11.33
C LEU A 36 10.67 1.39 12.70
N LEU A 37 9.34 1.46 12.78
CA LEU A 37 8.59 1.79 13.98
C LEU A 37 8.21 0.57 14.83
N THR A 38 8.55 -0.65 14.40
CA THR A 38 8.18 -1.84 15.15
C THR A 38 8.71 -1.79 16.59
N LYS A 39 7.94 -2.33 17.53
CA LYS A 39 8.36 -2.49 18.94
C LYS A 39 8.85 -3.91 19.25
N ARG A 40 8.91 -4.78 18.23
CA ARG A 40 9.39 -6.16 18.40
C ARG A 40 10.87 -6.17 18.78
N PRO A 41 11.26 -6.87 19.86
CA PRO A 41 12.65 -6.88 20.32
C PRO A 41 13.59 -7.59 19.35
N SER A 42 13.09 -8.59 18.60
CA SER A 42 13.86 -9.34 17.61
C SER A 42 13.94 -8.67 16.24
N ALA A 43 13.48 -7.42 16.11
CA ALA A 43 13.44 -6.72 14.84
C ALA A 43 14.82 -6.22 14.42
N LEU A 44 15.18 -6.52 13.18
CA LEU A 44 16.49 -6.27 12.60
C LEU A 44 16.35 -5.31 11.42
N GLY A 45 17.02 -4.15 11.48
CA GLY A 45 17.07 -3.21 10.35
C GLY A 45 17.91 -3.74 9.19
N HIS A 46 18.85 -4.64 9.49
CA HIS A 46 19.64 -5.37 8.51
C HIS A 46 20.01 -6.77 9.00
N SER A 47 19.74 -7.80 8.18
CA SER A 47 20.10 -9.20 8.46
C SER A 47 21.57 -9.54 8.29
N GLY A 48 22.35 -8.74 7.55
CA GLY A 48 23.74 -9.05 7.17
C GLY A 48 24.63 -9.33 8.38
N PRO A 49 24.67 -8.44 9.39
CA PRO A 49 25.51 -8.64 10.56
C PRO A 49 25.15 -9.88 11.38
N GLU A 50 23.86 -10.24 11.49
CA GLU A 50 23.43 -11.45 12.18
C GLU A 50 23.74 -12.73 11.41
N VAL A 51 23.65 -12.73 10.08
CA VAL A 51 24.04 -13.87 9.25
C VAL A 51 25.55 -14.14 9.40
N MET A 52 26.37 -13.08 9.41
CA MET A 52 27.81 -13.21 9.68
C MET A 52 28.08 -13.70 11.10
N ALA A 53 27.40 -13.14 12.10
CA ALA A 53 27.52 -13.58 13.49
C ALA A 53 27.11 -15.05 13.68
N PHE A 54 26.08 -15.50 12.96
CA PHE A 54 25.69 -16.91 12.92
C PHE A 54 26.79 -17.78 12.31
N GLY A 55 27.37 -17.36 11.18
CA GLY A 55 28.52 -18.05 10.58
C GLY A 55 29.69 -18.20 11.56
N ILE A 56 30.05 -17.13 12.27
CA ILE A 56 31.11 -17.17 13.29
C ILE A 56 30.76 -18.14 14.43
N LYS A 57 29.51 -18.15 14.92
CA LYS A 57 29.07 -19.10 15.95
C LYS A 57 29.11 -20.56 15.49
N VAL A 58 28.79 -20.82 14.21
CA VAL A 58 28.92 -22.17 13.63
C VAL A 58 30.39 -22.59 13.58
N VAL A 59 31.29 -21.70 13.17
CA VAL A 59 32.73 -21.99 13.20
C VAL A 59 33.19 -22.24 14.65
N LEU A 60 32.70 -21.44 15.60
CA LEU A 60 33.00 -21.59 17.04
C LEU A 60 32.64 -23.02 17.53
N THR A 61 31.47 -23.56 17.18
CA THR A 61 31.09 -24.92 17.62
C THR A 61 31.88 -26.02 16.92
N LEU A 62 32.47 -25.74 15.75
CA LEU A 62 33.26 -26.70 14.99
C LEU A 62 34.75 -26.73 15.40
N VAL A 63 35.28 -25.70 16.08
CA VAL A 63 36.70 -25.63 16.47
C VAL A 63 37.14 -26.89 17.19
N ARG A 64 36.41 -27.32 18.24
CA ARG A 64 36.74 -28.51 19.03
C ARG A 64 36.75 -29.81 18.21
N VAL A 65 35.93 -29.88 17.17
CA VAL A 65 35.82 -31.09 16.32
C VAL A 65 36.97 -31.14 15.32
N LEU A 66 37.36 -29.99 14.77
CA LEU A 66 38.37 -29.90 13.72
C LEU A 66 39.80 -29.84 14.27
N VAL A 67 39.98 -29.36 15.49
CA VAL A 67 41.29 -29.10 16.08
C VAL A 67 41.49 -30.00 17.31
N GLY A 68 42.40 -30.96 17.20
CA GLY A 68 42.73 -31.90 18.28
C GLY A 68 43.72 -31.37 19.33
N TYR A 69 44.24 -30.15 19.16
CA TYR A 69 45.23 -29.55 20.05
C TYR A 69 44.61 -28.47 20.94
N ALA A 70 44.56 -28.70 22.25
CA ALA A 70 43.94 -27.79 23.22
C ALA A 70 44.51 -26.35 23.21
N ARG A 71 45.82 -26.20 22.99
CA ARG A 71 46.48 -24.88 22.91
C ARG A 71 46.03 -24.08 21.68
N VAL A 72 45.89 -24.75 20.54
CA VAL A 72 45.45 -24.13 19.29
C VAL A 72 43.96 -23.81 19.36
N GLU A 73 43.16 -24.72 19.91
CA GLU A 73 41.73 -24.54 20.16
C GLU A 73 41.46 -23.27 21.00
N ALA A 74 42.20 -23.06 22.10
CA ALA A 74 42.02 -21.89 22.96
C ALA A 74 42.30 -20.55 22.24
N VAL A 75 43.37 -20.50 21.41
CA VAL A 75 43.70 -19.31 20.60
C VAL A 75 42.64 -19.04 19.54
N LEU A 76 42.14 -20.09 18.88
CA LEU A 76 41.07 -19.98 17.88
C LEU A 76 39.76 -19.47 18.50
N TYR A 77 39.38 -19.95 19.70
CA TYR A 77 38.21 -19.42 20.40
C TYR A 77 38.35 -17.94 20.73
N LEU A 78 39.52 -17.48 21.18
CA LEU A 78 39.75 -16.07 21.43
C LEU A 78 39.61 -15.24 20.16
N GLY A 79 40.23 -15.67 19.06
CA GLY A 79 40.11 -14.98 17.77
C GLY A 79 38.65 -14.88 17.30
N LEU A 80 37.91 -16.00 17.33
CA LEU A 80 36.52 -16.04 16.89
C LEU A 80 35.59 -15.23 17.81
N THR A 81 35.76 -15.30 19.13
CA THR A 81 34.95 -14.50 20.05
C THR A 81 35.25 -13.01 19.95
N LEU A 82 36.50 -12.61 19.68
CA LEU A 82 36.86 -11.21 19.38
C LEU A 82 36.19 -10.73 18.09
N THR A 83 36.22 -11.53 17.02
CA THR A 83 35.51 -11.16 15.78
C THR A 83 34.00 -11.07 15.97
N LEU A 84 33.41 -11.94 16.80
CA LEU A 84 31.99 -11.90 17.14
C LEU A 84 31.62 -10.66 17.96
N ALA A 85 32.45 -10.30 18.94
CA ALA A 85 32.27 -9.08 19.73
C ALA A 85 32.40 -7.83 18.86
N TRP A 86 33.41 -7.77 18.00
CA TRP A 86 33.56 -6.69 17.03
C TRP A 86 32.33 -6.53 16.14
N GLN A 87 31.80 -7.64 15.62
CA GLN A 87 30.62 -7.64 14.75
C GLN A 87 29.38 -7.05 15.45
N TYR A 88 29.13 -7.43 16.71
CA TYR A 88 27.99 -6.91 17.47
C TYR A 88 28.17 -5.46 17.90
N LEU A 89 29.38 -5.08 18.34
CA LEU A 89 29.65 -3.71 18.77
C LEU A 89 29.64 -2.72 17.60
N ARG A 90 30.23 -3.06 16.45
CA ARG A 90 30.34 -2.16 15.28
C ARG A 90 29.01 -1.92 14.58
N TRP A 91 28.17 -2.95 14.42
CA TRP A 91 27.01 -2.88 13.52
C TRP A 91 25.65 -2.72 14.22
N ASN A 92 25.52 -3.07 15.50
CA ASN A 92 24.28 -2.90 16.29
C ASN A 92 22.96 -3.17 15.51
N PRO A 93 22.73 -4.41 15.05
CA PRO A 93 21.76 -4.72 13.99
C PRO A 93 20.28 -4.62 14.39
N HIS A 94 19.97 -4.64 15.69
CA HIS A 94 18.58 -4.60 16.15
C HIS A 94 18.07 -3.17 16.15
N LEU A 95 16.83 -2.98 15.73
CA LEU A 95 16.20 -1.66 15.82
C LEU A 95 16.13 -1.21 17.28
N VAL A 96 15.75 -2.11 18.19
CA VAL A 96 15.57 -1.80 19.62
C VAL A 96 16.92 -1.75 20.35
N ASN A 97 17.25 -0.58 20.90
CA ASN A 97 18.57 -0.28 21.48
C ASN A 97 18.97 -1.21 22.63
N TRP A 98 18.05 -1.55 23.55
CA TRP A 98 18.39 -2.39 24.71
C TRP A 98 18.83 -3.81 24.31
N VAL A 99 18.32 -4.32 23.18
CA VAL A 99 18.71 -5.64 22.66
C VAL A 99 20.14 -5.62 22.15
N ASN A 100 20.58 -4.50 21.54
CA ASN A 100 21.97 -4.33 21.15
C ASN A 100 22.89 -4.31 22.36
N TYR A 101 22.50 -3.66 23.46
CA TYR A 101 23.30 -3.65 24.70
C TYR A 101 23.44 -5.05 25.30
N LEU A 102 22.35 -5.81 25.30
CA LEU A 102 22.36 -7.20 25.76
C LEU A 102 23.28 -8.07 24.89
N LYS A 103 23.18 -7.97 23.55
CA LYS A 103 24.00 -8.74 22.61
C LYS A 103 25.47 -8.36 22.68
N GLY A 104 25.77 -7.06 22.77
CA GLY A 104 27.12 -6.54 22.99
C GLY A 104 27.71 -7.07 24.31
N GLY A 105 26.95 -7.01 25.41
CA GLY A 105 27.37 -7.55 26.70
C GLY A 105 27.67 -9.04 26.67
N VAL A 106 26.76 -9.87 26.12
CA VAL A 106 27.00 -11.32 25.99
C VAL A 106 28.23 -11.60 25.11
N SER A 107 28.44 -10.82 24.05
CA SER A 107 29.60 -11.02 23.17
C SER A 107 30.94 -10.76 23.85
N VAL A 108 31.03 -9.72 24.68
CA VAL A 108 32.25 -9.42 25.46
C VAL A 108 32.43 -10.41 26.61
N ALA A 109 31.35 -10.89 27.22
CA ALA A 109 31.43 -11.98 28.19
C ALA A 109 32.00 -13.27 27.58
N MET A 110 31.67 -13.60 26.32
CA MET A 110 32.29 -14.74 25.62
C MET A 110 33.78 -14.55 25.35
N VAL A 111 34.22 -13.32 25.09
CA VAL A 111 35.65 -12.98 24.98
C VAL A 111 36.34 -13.24 26.33
N TRP A 112 35.75 -12.79 27.44
CA TRP A 112 36.26 -13.07 28.78
C TRP A 112 36.41 -14.57 29.07
N CYS A 113 35.39 -15.37 28.74
CA CYS A 113 35.46 -16.82 28.86
C CYS A 113 36.61 -17.42 28.04
N SER A 114 36.87 -16.88 26.85
CA SER A 114 37.96 -17.34 25.98
C SER A 114 39.35 -16.94 26.52
N VAL A 115 39.46 -15.77 27.12
CA VAL A 115 40.69 -15.33 27.82
C VAL A 115 40.98 -16.23 29.02
N ALA A 116 39.97 -16.52 29.84
CA ALA A 116 40.10 -17.45 30.97
C ALA A 116 40.49 -18.87 30.51
N LEU A 117 39.94 -19.34 29.38
CA LEU A 117 40.32 -20.62 28.78
C LEU A 117 41.80 -20.64 28.35
N ILE A 118 42.32 -19.56 27.77
CA ILE A 118 43.75 -19.46 27.42
C ILE A 118 44.61 -19.54 28.69
N LEU A 119 44.27 -18.79 29.73
CA LEU A 119 45.02 -18.82 31.00
C LEU A 119 44.96 -20.21 31.65
N LEU A 120 43.84 -20.91 31.51
CA LEU A 120 43.70 -22.29 31.96
C LEU A 120 44.58 -23.25 31.16
N VAL A 121 44.67 -23.13 29.83
CA VAL A 121 45.39 -24.10 28.98
C VAL A 121 46.91 -23.90 28.97
N PHE A 122 47.39 -22.65 29.08
CA PHE A 122 48.82 -22.35 29.02
C PHE A 122 49.55 -22.46 30.36
N HIS A 123 48.83 -22.45 31.49
CA HIS A 123 49.37 -22.59 32.86
C HIS A 123 50.71 -21.85 33.09
N PRO A 124 50.80 -20.54 32.84
CA PRO A 124 52.06 -19.82 32.88
C PRO A 124 52.69 -19.89 34.28
N GLY A 125 53.82 -20.59 34.41
CA GLY A 125 54.65 -20.60 35.63
C GLY A 125 54.15 -21.50 36.78
N VAL A 126 53.18 -22.39 36.55
CA VAL A 126 52.61 -23.26 37.61
C VAL A 126 53.29 -24.64 37.64
N LYS A 127 53.72 -25.08 38.83
CA LYS A 127 54.28 -26.43 39.05
C LYS A 127 53.16 -27.48 39.07
N GLN A 128 53.46 -28.71 38.64
CA GLN A 128 52.48 -29.80 38.48
C GLN A 128 51.71 -30.18 39.76
N GLN A 129 52.25 -29.83 40.95
CA GLN A 129 51.62 -30.07 42.25
C GLN A 129 50.47 -29.09 42.58
N ASP A 130 50.41 -27.91 41.95
CA ASP A 130 49.42 -26.86 42.24
C ASP A 130 48.33 -26.74 41.15
N MET A 131 48.26 -27.70 40.22
CA MET A 131 47.33 -27.65 39.08
C MET A 131 45.85 -27.62 39.50
N THR A 132 45.48 -28.31 40.58
CA THR A 132 44.10 -28.33 41.09
C THR A 132 43.71 -26.97 41.67
N LYS A 133 44.57 -26.38 42.51
CA LYS A 133 44.36 -25.04 43.07
C LYS A 133 44.30 -23.96 41.98
N TRP A 134 45.11 -24.11 40.92
CA TRP A 134 45.08 -23.22 39.77
C TRP A 134 43.75 -23.29 39.01
N ALA A 135 43.23 -24.50 38.78
CA ALA A 135 41.94 -24.70 38.11
C ALA A 135 40.77 -24.12 38.94
N ASP A 136 40.79 -24.29 40.26
CA ASP A 136 39.78 -23.72 41.16
C ASP A 136 39.84 -22.18 41.14
N SER A 137 41.04 -21.61 41.22
CA SER A 137 41.25 -20.17 41.14
C SER A 137 40.79 -19.59 39.81
N MET A 138 41.08 -20.28 38.69
CA MET A 138 40.66 -19.87 37.36
C MET A 138 39.14 -19.94 37.18
N THR A 139 38.48 -20.93 37.78
CA THR A 139 37.01 -21.04 37.77
C THR A 139 36.37 -19.87 38.52
N LEU A 140 36.95 -19.46 39.65
CA LEU A 140 36.51 -18.28 40.40
C LEU A 140 36.75 -16.97 39.62
N THR A 141 37.90 -16.83 38.94
CA THR A 141 38.19 -15.69 38.06
C THR A 141 37.22 -15.62 36.87
N LEU A 142 36.87 -16.76 36.27
CA LEU A 142 35.89 -16.85 35.20
C LEU A 142 34.52 -16.32 35.67
N LEU A 143 34.02 -16.85 36.79
CA LEU A 143 32.71 -16.50 37.36
C LEU A 143 32.64 -15.03 37.77
N SER A 144 33.65 -14.54 38.50
CA SER A 144 33.69 -13.16 38.98
C SER A 144 33.80 -12.13 37.86
N GLY A 145 34.53 -12.44 36.77
CA GLY A 145 34.71 -11.51 35.66
C GLY A 145 33.57 -11.49 34.63
N LEU A 146 32.61 -12.42 34.71
CA LEU A 146 31.52 -12.52 33.73
C LEU A 146 30.59 -11.30 33.76
N VAL A 147 30.21 -10.84 34.96
CA VAL A 147 29.33 -9.67 35.14
C VAL A 147 30.03 -8.36 34.71
N PRO A 148 31.27 -8.05 35.17
CA PRO A 148 32.01 -6.89 34.68
C PRO A 148 32.20 -6.89 33.16
N ALA A 149 32.55 -8.04 32.56
CA ALA A 149 32.73 -8.15 31.12
C ALA A 149 31.42 -7.89 30.36
N PHE A 150 30.30 -8.41 30.86
CA PHE A 150 28.98 -8.13 30.30
C PHE A 150 28.63 -6.64 30.35
N LEU A 151 28.82 -5.99 31.51
CA LEU A 151 28.55 -4.56 31.67
C LEU A 151 29.43 -3.70 30.76
N LEU A 152 30.72 -4.06 30.62
CA LEU A 152 31.64 -3.36 29.72
C LEU A 152 31.16 -3.43 28.26
N GLY A 153 30.72 -4.60 27.79
CA GLY A 153 30.17 -4.74 26.44
C GLY A 153 28.86 -3.98 26.23
N ALA A 154 27.98 -3.96 27.23
CA ALA A 154 26.73 -3.20 27.18
C ALA A 154 26.99 -1.68 27.13
N ILE A 155 27.90 -1.17 27.98
CA ILE A 155 28.29 0.25 28.01
C ILE A 155 28.99 0.65 26.70
N ALA A 156 29.85 -0.22 26.15
CA ALA A 156 30.53 0.04 24.88
C ALA A 156 29.52 0.20 23.72
N SER A 157 28.53 -0.70 23.62
CA SER A 157 27.45 -0.60 22.62
C SER A 157 26.61 0.67 22.82
N TRP A 158 26.23 0.99 24.06
CA TRP A 158 25.51 2.22 24.39
C TRP A 158 26.27 3.48 23.99
N ARG A 159 27.55 3.56 24.37
CA ARG A 159 28.41 4.70 24.07
C ARG A 159 28.59 4.88 22.56
N MET A 160 28.76 3.78 21.82
CA MET A 160 28.95 3.80 20.38
C MET A 160 27.71 4.31 19.64
N ILE A 161 26.52 3.76 19.94
CA ILE A 161 25.28 4.23 19.32
C ILE A 161 25.07 5.72 19.62
N ARG A 162 25.24 6.13 20.88
CA ARG A 162 25.02 7.52 21.30
C ARG A 162 26.03 8.48 20.67
N TYR A 163 27.31 8.10 20.59
CA TYR A 163 28.34 8.88 19.92
C TYR A 163 28.01 9.08 18.43
N MET A 164 27.68 7.99 17.72
CA MET A 164 27.35 8.05 16.30
C MET A 164 26.14 8.94 16.02
N THR A 165 25.04 8.74 16.75
CA THR A 165 23.81 9.52 16.57
C THR A 165 24.01 10.99 16.93
N ASN A 166 24.62 11.29 18.06
CA ASN A 166 24.79 12.67 18.50
C ASN A 166 25.72 13.45 17.56
N THR A 167 26.87 12.88 17.18
CA THR A 167 27.83 13.54 16.28
C THR A 167 27.19 13.84 14.92
N ALA A 168 26.44 12.88 14.34
CA ALA A 168 25.76 13.08 13.06
C ALA A 168 24.66 14.16 13.15
N LEU A 169 23.86 14.16 14.22
CA LEU A 169 22.81 15.17 14.41
C LEU A 169 23.39 16.56 14.68
N THR A 170 24.47 16.65 15.45
CA THR A 170 25.15 17.94 15.67
C THR A 170 25.75 18.48 14.38
N ALA A 171 26.30 17.62 13.52
CA ALA A 171 26.87 18.03 12.24
C ALA A 171 25.80 18.53 11.27
N LEU A 172 24.62 17.90 11.25
CA LEU A 172 23.46 18.38 10.48
C LEU A 172 22.90 19.70 11.02
N ALA A 173 22.88 19.87 12.34
CA ALA A 173 22.39 21.10 12.96
C ALA A 173 23.31 22.32 12.74
N THR A 174 24.62 22.09 12.59
CA THR A 174 25.62 23.16 12.36
C THR A 174 25.93 23.39 10.88
N ALA A 175 25.31 22.64 9.97
CA ALA A 175 25.56 22.75 8.55
C ALA A 175 25.01 24.05 7.96
N LYS A 176 25.79 24.68 7.06
CA LYS A 176 25.33 25.82 6.25
C LYS A 176 24.30 25.34 5.21
N PRO A 177 23.26 26.14 4.90
CA PRO A 177 22.14 25.71 4.05
C PRO A 177 22.52 25.31 2.61
N ASP A 178 23.68 25.74 2.11
CA ASP A 178 24.14 25.47 0.74
C ASP A 178 25.34 24.50 0.64
N ALA A 179 25.76 23.87 1.75
CA ALA A 179 26.87 22.92 1.73
C ALA A 179 26.44 21.55 1.14
N PRO A 180 27.27 20.90 0.30
CA PRO A 180 26.93 19.60 -0.25
C PRO A 180 26.77 18.58 0.88
N LEU A 181 25.60 17.91 0.94
CA LEU A 181 25.25 16.99 2.04
C LEU A 181 26.25 15.84 2.25
N LYS A 182 27.11 15.57 1.26
CA LYS A 182 28.20 14.60 1.32
C LYS A 182 29.30 14.98 2.33
N GLU A 183 29.52 16.26 2.58
CA GLU A 183 30.59 16.76 3.46
C GLU A 183 30.14 16.97 4.90
N ILE A 184 28.82 16.94 5.14
CA ILE A 184 28.23 17.26 6.45
C ILE A 184 28.42 16.10 7.43
N CYS A 185 28.27 14.85 6.99
CA CYS A 185 28.28 13.67 7.87
C CYS A 185 29.55 12.82 7.72
N GLN A 186 30.71 13.36 8.09
CA GLN A 186 32.01 12.66 7.99
C GLN A 186 32.11 11.37 8.84
N ASN A 187 31.25 11.23 9.86
CA ASN A 187 31.25 10.07 10.75
C ASN A 187 30.47 8.86 10.19
N ILE A 188 29.91 8.96 8.98
CA ILE A 188 29.09 7.92 8.35
C ILE A 188 29.85 7.30 7.17
N ASP A 189 30.46 6.13 7.41
CA ASP A 189 31.26 5.43 6.38
C ASP A 189 30.43 4.43 5.56
N SER A 190 29.34 3.90 6.14
CA SER A 190 28.54 2.83 5.55
C SER A 190 27.06 3.20 5.47
N PRO A 191 26.30 2.72 4.46
CA PRO A 191 24.85 2.88 4.41
C PRO A 191 24.11 2.34 5.64
N GLN A 192 24.70 1.40 6.36
CA GLN A 192 24.14 0.81 7.57
C GLN A 192 24.22 1.79 8.76
N ASP A 193 25.24 2.63 8.80
CA ASP A 193 25.40 3.65 9.84
C ASP A 193 24.30 4.71 9.72
N VAL A 194 23.86 5.01 8.49
CA VAL A 194 22.70 5.89 8.24
C VAL A 194 21.43 5.33 8.86
N GLU A 195 21.19 4.02 8.75
CA GLU A 195 20.04 3.37 9.37
C GLU A 195 20.08 3.50 10.90
N VAL A 196 21.25 3.27 11.52
CA VAL A 196 21.43 3.42 12.97
C VAL A 196 21.13 4.84 13.44
N VAL A 197 21.58 5.86 12.70
CA VAL A 197 21.29 7.27 13.03
C VAL A 197 19.82 7.60 12.78
N ALA A 198 19.23 7.09 11.70
CA ALA A 198 17.83 7.32 11.34
C ALA A 198 16.83 6.80 12.41
N ARG A 199 17.25 5.87 13.28
CA ARG A 199 16.46 5.43 14.45
C ARG A 199 16.12 6.57 15.41
N CYS A 200 16.73 7.77 15.27
CA CYS A 200 16.35 8.96 16.03
C CYS A 200 14.88 9.36 15.84
N CYS A 201 14.21 8.92 14.76
CA CYS A 201 12.77 9.15 14.59
C CYS A 201 11.90 8.39 15.59
N ARG A 202 12.42 7.38 16.31
CA ARG A 202 11.64 6.50 17.20
C ARG A 202 11.36 7.11 18.58
N VAL A 203 11.13 8.42 18.61
CA VAL A 203 10.69 9.18 19.78
C VAL A 203 9.19 9.38 19.67
N TRP A 204 8.45 8.80 20.61
CA TRP A 204 6.99 8.82 20.64
C TRP A 204 6.54 9.93 21.59
N GLU A 205 5.76 10.89 21.10
CA GLU A 205 5.08 11.88 21.96
C GLU A 205 3.88 11.22 22.65
N ASP A 206 3.07 10.50 21.85
CA ASP A 206 1.93 9.73 22.30
C ASP A 206 2.07 8.25 21.91
N ARG A 207 1.13 7.40 22.36
CA ARG A 207 1.10 5.97 21.99
C ARG A 207 1.08 5.73 20.47
N TYR A 208 0.54 6.68 19.70
CA TYR A 208 0.32 6.59 18.26
C TYR A 208 1.06 7.65 17.43
N ASN A 209 1.45 8.77 18.04
CA ASN A 209 2.08 9.89 17.33
C ASN A 209 3.58 9.96 17.62
N LEU A 210 4.36 10.17 16.56
CA LEU A 210 5.80 10.39 16.61
C LEU A 210 6.11 11.88 16.69
N ASP A 211 7.18 12.22 17.39
CA ASP A 211 7.68 13.60 17.44
C ASP A 211 8.05 14.09 16.02
N ALA A 212 7.35 15.11 15.56
CA ALA A 212 7.54 15.69 14.23
C ALA A 212 8.96 16.23 14.04
N THR A 213 9.59 16.75 15.09
CA THR A 213 10.96 17.27 15.04
C THR A 213 11.98 16.14 14.86
N ALA A 214 11.77 15.01 15.54
CA ALA A 214 12.60 13.82 15.41
C ALA A 214 12.47 13.16 14.04
N VAL A 215 11.25 13.12 13.48
CA VAL A 215 10.97 12.62 12.12
C VAL A 215 11.66 13.50 11.08
N ASN A 216 11.61 14.82 11.22
CA ASN A 216 12.28 15.75 10.30
C ASN A 216 13.81 15.60 10.34
N LYS A 217 14.41 15.44 11.53
CA LYS A 217 15.84 15.15 11.67
C LYS A 217 16.24 13.84 10.96
N ALA A 218 15.45 12.78 11.16
CA ALA A 218 15.70 11.50 10.49
C ALA A 218 15.56 11.62 8.96
N ARG A 219 14.59 12.38 8.47
CA ARG A 219 14.42 12.66 7.04
C ARG A 219 15.66 13.33 6.46
N GLN A 220 16.21 14.35 7.13
CA GLN A 220 17.44 15.02 6.70
C GLN A 220 18.64 14.06 6.68
N VAL A 221 18.79 13.21 7.70
CA VAL A 221 19.85 12.17 7.75
C VAL A 221 19.75 11.21 6.57
N ILE A 222 18.55 10.72 6.26
CA ILE A 222 18.33 9.77 5.15
C ILE A 222 18.55 10.47 3.80
N GLN A 223 18.13 11.73 3.64
CA GLN A 223 18.39 12.50 2.43
C GLN A 223 19.90 12.74 2.24
N ALA A 224 20.63 13.04 3.31
CA ALA A 224 22.09 13.13 3.28
C ALA A 224 22.73 11.78 2.92
N GLY A 225 22.23 10.67 3.48
CA GLY A 225 22.69 9.33 3.15
C GLY A 225 22.47 8.95 1.69
N LEU A 226 21.36 9.36 1.06
CA LEU A 226 21.12 9.15 -0.36
C LEU A 226 22.09 9.95 -1.24
N ALA A 227 22.44 11.17 -0.83
CA ALA A 227 23.44 11.97 -1.52
C ALA A 227 24.86 11.39 -1.37
N MET A 228 25.18 10.80 -0.21
CA MET A 228 26.47 10.13 0.04
C MET A 228 26.60 8.80 -0.70
N PHE A 229 25.52 8.02 -0.77
CA PHE A 229 25.51 6.66 -1.32
C PHE A 229 24.45 6.47 -2.41
N PRO A 230 24.53 7.18 -3.55
CA PRO A 230 23.49 7.16 -4.59
C PRO A 230 23.35 5.78 -5.26
N ASN A 231 24.44 5.02 -5.36
CA ASN A 231 24.45 3.68 -5.96
C ASN A 231 24.06 2.56 -4.98
N SER A 232 23.80 2.89 -3.70
CA SER A 232 23.48 1.88 -2.69
C SER A 232 22.00 1.51 -2.72
N VAL A 233 21.71 0.29 -3.15
CA VAL A 233 20.34 -0.26 -3.15
C VAL A 233 19.71 -0.28 -1.77
N TYR A 234 20.51 -0.58 -0.73
CA TYR A 234 20.03 -0.58 0.65
C TYR A 234 19.55 0.80 1.09
N MET A 235 20.21 1.88 0.65
CA MET A 235 19.84 3.24 1.02
C MET A 235 18.52 3.66 0.38
N VAL A 236 18.30 3.29 -0.89
CA VAL A 236 17.03 3.53 -1.58
C VAL A 236 15.88 2.76 -0.91
N LEU A 237 16.12 1.51 -0.51
CA LEU A 237 15.14 0.72 0.22
C LEU A 237 14.84 1.31 1.61
N LEU A 238 15.87 1.73 2.36
CA LEU A 238 15.70 2.39 3.67
C LEU A 238 14.83 3.64 3.54
N HIS A 239 15.10 4.48 2.54
CA HIS A 239 14.30 5.67 2.27
C HIS A 239 12.85 5.34 1.86
N GLY A 240 12.66 4.33 0.98
CA GLY A 240 11.32 3.86 0.62
C GLY A 240 10.53 3.34 1.82
N ASN A 241 11.15 2.55 2.68
CA ASN A 241 10.53 2.03 3.90
C ASN A 241 10.20 3.16 4.89
N PHE A 242 11.10 4.14 5.04
CA PHE A 242 10.86 5.33 5.85
C PHE A 242 9.66 6.14 5.34
N MET A 243 9.54 6.35 4.03
CA MET A 243 8.40 7.05 3.44
C MET A 243 7.07 6.36 3.73
N ILE A 244 7.03 5.03 3.61
CA ILE A 244 5.79 4.29 3.80
C ILE A 244 5.44 4.18 5.29
N ASP A 245 6.40 3.80 6.15
CA ASP A 245 6.10 3.47 7.56
C ASP A 245 6.10 4.68 8.48
N VAL A 246 6.96 5.69 8.24
CA VAL A 246 7.09 6.87 9.10
C VAL A 246 6.30 8.05 8.55
N LEU A 247 6.39 8.31 7.24
CA LEU A 247 5.67 9.44 6.63
C LEU A 247 4.25 9.09 6.16
N GLY A 248 3.89 7.80 6.10
CA GLY A 248 2.58 7.34 5.61
C GLY A 248 2.39 7.46 4.08
N VAL A 249 3.43 7.87 3.35
CA VAL A 249 3.39 8.16 1.91
C VAL A 249 3.66 6.87 1.13
N SER A 250 2.63 6.03 1.03
CA SER A 250 2.77 4.64 0.56
C SER A 250 3.07 4.50 -0.93
N GLN A 251 2.52 5.37 -1.78
CA GLN A 251 2.68 5.30 -3.24
C GLN A 251 4.08 5.74 -3.66
N SER A 252 4.51 6.92 -3.20
CA SER A 252 5.86 7.43 -3.50
C SER A 252 6.96 6.49 -2.96
N GLY A 253 6.79 5.94 -1.75
CA GLY A 253 7.72 4.98 -1.19
C GLY A 253 7.76 3.65 -1.95
N SER A 254 6.62 3.17 -2.45
CA SER A 254 6.57 1.97 -3.31
C SER A 254 7.28 2.19 -4.64
N ARG A 255 7.10 3.36 -5.27
CA ARG A 255 7.83 3.75 -6.48
C ARG A 255 9.35 3.77 -6.25
N ARG A 256 9.80 4.27 -5.09
CA ARG A 256 11.23 4.23 -4.70
C ARG A 256 11.76 2.80 -4.55
N ILE A 257 10.96 1.88 -4.03
CA ILE A 257 11.33 0.46 -3.94
C ILE A 257 11.44 -0.17 -5.34
N GLU A 258 10.60 0.23 -6.29
CA GLU A 258 10.71 -0.21 -7.68
C GLU A 258 11.96 0.33 -8.37
N ASP A 259 12.32 1.59 -8.12
CA ASP A 259 13.57 2.16 -8.62
C ASP A 259 14.80 1.42 -8.07
N ALA A 260 14.73 0.94 -6.83
CA ALA A 260 15.78 0.10 -6.24
C ALA A 260 16.01 -1.21 -7.00
N ARG A 261 15.01 -1.72 -7.73
CA ARG A 261 15.14 -2.93 -8.57
C ARG A 261 16.11 -2.72 -9.74
N LYS A 262 16.25 -1.49 -10.23
CA LYS A 262 17.08 -1.12 -11.38
C LYS A 262 18.58 -1.11 -11.05
N LEU A 263 18.94 -1.04 -9.77
CA LEU A 263 20.31 -0.86 -9.27
C LEU A 263 21.00 -2.19 -8.88
N ASP A 264 20.59 -3.32 -9.47
CA ASP A 264 21.10 -4.67 -9.19
C ASP A 264 21.16 -5.03 -7.68
N PRO A 265 20.02 -5.34 -7.05
CA PRO A 265 19.96 -5.62 -5.62
C PRO A 265 20.76 -6.86 -5.22
N ASN A 266 21.60 -6.74 -4.18
CA ASN A 266 22.21 -7.87 -3.48
C ASN A 266 21.12 -8.77 -2.86
N LEU A 267 21.43 -10.05 -2.62
CA LEU A 267 20.51 -11.09 -2.10
C LEU A 267 19.69 -10.60 -0.89
N MET A 268 20.34 -9.93 0.07
CA MET A 268 19.67 -9.42 1.28
C MET A 268 18.68 -8.28 0.97
N CYS A 269 19.02 -7.42 0.00
CA CYS A 269 18.13 -6.36 -0.47
C CYS A 269 16.93 -6.95 -1.22
N ARG A 270 17.14 -8.00 -2.05
CA ARG A 270 16.05 -8.74 -2.71
C ARG A 270 15.10 -9.35 -1.69
N PHE A 271 15.63 -9.93 -0.61
CA PHE A 271 14.81 -10.46 0.48
C PHE A 271 14.01 -9.36 1.18
N MET A 272 14.61 -8.20 1.46
CA MET A 272 13.90 -7.06 2.04
C MET A 272 12.75 -6.58 1.13
N MET A 273 12.99 -6.49 -0.18
CA MET A 273 11.94 -6.17 -1.17
C MET A 273 10.81 -7.21 -1.16
N PHE A 274 11.15 -8.50 -1.05
CA PHE A 274 10.17 -9.58 -0.95
C PHE A 274 9.31 -9.46 0.30
N VAL A 275 9.92 -9.28 1.48
CA VAL A 275 9.19 -9.07 2.74
C VAL A 275 8.27 -7.87 2.63
N ARG A 276 8.72 -6.78 1.99
CA ARG A 276 7.91 -5.59 1.81
C ARG A 276 6.72 -5.83 0.88
N HIS A 277 6.94 -6.52 -0.23
CA HIS A 277 5.86 -6.91 -1.13
C HIS A 277 4.83 -7.81 -0.42
N GLN A 278 5.30 -8.75 0.41
CA GLN A 278 4.44 -9.62 1.21
C GLN A 278 3.63 -8.82 2.24
N GLN A 279 4.23 -7.87 2.95
CA GLN A 279 3.53 -6.99 3.90
C GLN A 279 2.49 -6.11 3.19
N ALA A 280 2.82 -5.54 2.04
CA ALA A 280 1.87 -4.75 1.25
C ALA A 280 0.68 -5.60 0.80
N SER A 281 0.92 -6.83 0.33
CA SER A 281 -0.14 -7.78 -0.01
C SER A 281 -1.01 -8.18 1.20
N GLN A 282 -0.41 -8.30 2.39
CA GLN A 282 -1.13 -8.59 3.63
C GLN A 282 -1.97 -7.40 4.12
N LEU A 283 -1.45 -6.18 4.01
CA LEU A 283 -2.18 -4.96 4.37
C LEU A 283 -3.31 -4.68 3.36
N ALA A 284 -3.10 -4.93 2.07
CA ALA A 284 -4.16 -4.85 1.06
C ALA A 284 -5.28 -5.87 1.35
N ALA A 285 -4.92 -7.07 1.81
CA ALA A 285 -5.89 -8.07 2.28
C ALA A 285 -6.55 -7.67 3.62
N GLY A 286 -5.80 -7.01 4.51
CA GLY A 286 -6.26 -6.58 5.83
C GLY A 286 -7.05 -5.27 5.86
N LYS A 287 -7.01 -4.44 4.81
CA LYS A 287 -7.86 -3.24 4.68
C LYS A 287 -9.26 -3.54 4.13
N GLN A 288 -9.54 -4.78 3.74
CA GLN A 288 -10.91 -5.27 3.47
C GLN A 288 -11.61 -5.73 4.76
N THR A 289 -11.36 -5.07 5.89
CA THR A 289 -11.95 -5.40 7.20
C THR A 289 -13.02 -4.41 7.59
N ASN A 290 -14.13 -4.41 6.84
CA ASN A 290 -15.45 -4.13 7.39
C ASN A 290 -16.49 -4.79 6.48
N GLY A 291 -16.91 -6.02 6.85
CA GLY A 291 -17.96 -6.73 6.13
C GLY A 291 -17.93 -8.26 6.26
N GLY A 292 -18.13 -8.79 7.47
CA GLY A 292 -18.82 -10.08 7.69
C GLY A 292 -18.18 -11.42 7.30
N ALA A 293 -17.06 -11.49 6.57
CA ALA A 293 -16.49 -12.80 6.20
C ALA A 293 -14.97 -12.74 6.02
N ASN A 294 -14.24 -12.72 7.13
CA ASN A 294 -12.79 -12.85 7.13
C ASN A 294 -12.36 -14.12 6.39
N MET A 295 -11.49 -13.96 5.40
CA MET A 295 -10.69 -15.05 4.88
C MET A 295 -9.22 -14.60 4.94
N ASP A 296 -8.54 -14.94 6.04
CA ASP A 296 -7.07 -14.87 6.19
C ASP A 296 -6.38 -15.42 4.92
N LEU A 297 -5.18 -14.96 4.55
CA LEU A 297 -4.45 -15.53 3.40
C LEU A 297 -4.36 -17.05 3.51
N LEU A 298 -4.19 -17.56 4.73
CA LEU A 298 -4.22 -18.99 5.02
C LEU A 298 -5.60 -19.59 4.75
N ALA A 299 -6.67 -18.95 5.22
CA ALA A 299 -8.05 -19.38 4.97
C ALA A 299 -8.42 -19.28 3.47
N TYR A 300 -7.88 -18.31 2.73
CA TYR A 300 -8.12 -18.12 1.28
C TYR A 300 -7.41 -19.21 0.48
N VAL A 301 -6.17 -19.52 0.85
CA VAL A 301 -5.42 -20.64 0.27
C VAL A 301 -6.11 -21.97 0.60
N GLU A 302 -6.61 -22.15 1.82
CA GLU A 302 -7.41 -23.32 2.22
C GLU A 302 -8.73 -23.40 1.45
N TYR A 303 -9.47 -22.29 1.32
CA TYR A 303 -10.67 -22.18 0.51
C TYR A 303 -10.37 -22.52 -0.95
N GLN A 304 -9.31 -21.98 -1.52
CA GLN A 304 -8.92 -22.22 -2.91
C GLN A 304 -8.56 -23.70 -3.11
N ARG A 305 -7.88 -24.33 -2.15
CA ARG A 305 -7.57 -25.77 -2.15
C ARG A 305 -8.86 -26.61 -2.10
N LYS A 306 -9.78 -26.29 -1.19
CA LYS A 306 -11.08 -26.97 -1.03
C LYS A 306 -11.99 -26.77 -2.24
N HIS A 307 -12.02 -25.57 -2.81
CA HIS A 307 -12.77 -25.24 -4.03
C HIS A 307 -12.27 -26.04 -5.23
N ARG A 308 -10.94 -26.11 -5.46
CA ARG A 308 -10.36 -26.94 -6.52
C ARG A 308 -10.70 -28.43 -6.33
N MET A 309 -10.69 -28.92 -5.10
CA MET A 309 -11.07 -30.30 -4.78
C MET A 309 -12.52 -30.60 -5.16
N VAL A 310 -13.45 -29.71 -4.78
CA VAL A 310 -14.88 -29.83 -5.10
C VAL A 310 -15.13 -29.79 -6.61
N VAL A 311 -14.52 -28.86 -7.32
CA VAL A 311 -14.63 -28.76 -8.79
C VAL A 311 -14.09 -30.02 -9.48
N ARG A 312 -12.98 -30.59 -8.98
CA ARG A 312 -12.42 -31.85 -9.50
C ARG A 312 -13.40 -33.01 -9.31
N LEU A 313 -13.93 -33.20 -8.10
CA LEU A 313 -14.88 -34.29 -7.80
C LEU A 313 -16.20 -34.14 -8.58
N HIS A 314 -16.69 -32.91 -8.75
CA HIS A 314 -17.84 -32.63 -9.61
C HIS A 314 -17.59 -33.07 -11.06
N ARG A 315 -16.42 -32.74 -11.61
CA ARG A 315 -16.04 -33.15 -12.96
C ARG A 315 -15.86 -34.66 -13.09
N GLU A 316 -15.33 -35.32 -12.07
CA GLU A 316 -15.19 -36.78 -12.04
C GLU A 316 -16.54 -37.49 -12.05
N ALA A 317 -17.53 -36.99 -11.29
CA ALA A 317 -18.90 -37.50 -11.32
C ALA A 317 -19.56 -37.32 -12.69
N LEU A 318 -19.40 -36.13 -13.30
CA LEU A 318 -19.89 -35.87 -14.65
C LEU A 318 -19.23 -36.80 -15.68
N GLN A 319 -17.92 -37.01 -15.58
CA GLN A 319 -17.18 -37.89 -16.46
C GLN A 319 -17.58 -39.36 -16.30
N ALA A 320 -17.90 -39.82 -15.09
CA ALA A 320 -18.41 -41.17 -14.85
C ALA A 320 -19.76 -41.38 -15.54
N ILE A 321 -20.67 -40.40 -15.45
CA ILE A 321 -21.97 -40.41 -16.14
C ILE A 321 -21.78 -40.42 -17.65
N CYS A 322 -20.96 -39.52 -18.20
CA CYS A 322 -20.68 -39.50 -19.64
C CYS A 322 -20.04 -40.81 -20.13
N SER A 323 -19.16 -41.42 -19.34
CA SER A 323 -18.50 -42.68 -19.70
C SER A 323 -19.49 -43.85 -19.73
N PHE A 324 -20.47 -43.88 -18.82
CA PHE A 324 -21.54 -44.87 -18.82
C PHE A 324 -22.44 -44.73 -20.06
N TRP A 325 -22.88 -43.50 -20.37
CA TRP A 325 -23.69 -43.28 -21.58
C TRP A 325 -22.93 -43.59 -22.87
N LYS A 326 -21.63 -43.29 -22.94
CA LYS A 326 -20.77 -43.70 -24.05
C LYS A 326 -20.63 -45.22 -24.15
N ALA A 327 -20.60 -45.92 -23.03
CA ALA A 327 -20.56 -47.39 -23.03
C ALA A 327 -21.90 -48.00 -23.50
N LEU A 328 -23.01 -47.31 -23.29
CA LEU A 328 -24.34 -47.70 -23.79
C LEU A 328 -24.53 -47.43 -25.29
N ASP A 329 -23.78 -46.49 -25.87
CA ASP A 329 -23.81 -46.15 -27.30
C ASP A 329 -23.10 -47.22 -28.17
N ALA A 330 -22.41 -48.18 -27.56
CA ALA A 330 -21.76 -49.28 -28.28
C ALA A 330 -22.79 -50.36 -28.69
N SER A 331 -22.60 -50.94 -29.89
CA SER A 331 -23.51 -51.95 -30.47
C SER A 331 -23.62 -53.25 -29.66
N THR A 332 -22.64 -53.56 -28.80
CA THR A 332 -22.66 -54.70 -27.89
C THR A 332 -22.06 -54.29 -26.54
N VAL A 333 -22.83 -54.41 -25.45
CA VAL A 333 -22.39 -53.96 -24.13
C VAL A 333 -22.39 -55.11 -23.13
N SER A 334 -21.24 -55.36 -22.47
CA SER A 334 -21.17 -56.34 -21.38
C SER A 334 -21.87 -55.80 -20.13
N PHE A 335 -22.81 -56.57 -19.58
CA PHE A 335 -23.50 -56.25 -18.32
C PHE A 335 -22.52 -55.95 -17.18
N SER A 336 -21.37 -56.65 -17.14
CA SER A 336 -20.32 -56.42 -16.14
C SER A 336 -19.72 -55.01 -16.20
N THR A 337 -19.63 -54.43 -17.41
CA THR A 337 -19.09 -53.08 -17.64
C THR A 337 -20.11 -52.01 -17.27
N LEU A 338 -21.40 -52.25 -17.56
CA LEU A 338 -22.49 -51.37 -17.13
C LEU A 338 -22.65 -51.36 -15.61
N SER A 339 -22.64 -52.54 -14.97
CA SER A 339 -22.71 -52.66 -13.51
C SER A 339 -21.55 -51.93 -12.83
N LYS A 340 -20.30 -52.11 -13.32
CA LYS A 340 -19.14 -51.36 -12.82
C LYS A 340 -19.25 -49.85 -13.08
N GLY A 341 -19.77 -49.45 -14.24
CA GLY A 341 -20.01 -48.05 -14.57
C GLY A 341 -21.01 -47.38 -13.63
N LEU A 342 -22.10 -48.08 -13.30
CA LEU A 342 -23.13 -47.60 -12.38
C LEU A 342 -22.58 -47.45 -10.95
N VAL A 343 -21.85 -48.45 -10.43
CA VAL A 343 -21.19 -48.36 -9.12
C VAL A 343 -20.18 -47.20 -9.08
N LYS A 344 -19.48 -46.95 -10.19
CA LYS A 344 -18.56 -45.80 -10.31
C LYS A 344 -19.30 -44.46 -10.29
N ILE A 345 -20.48 -44.37 -10.92
CA ILE A 345 -21.33 -43.18 -10.83
C ILE A 345 -21.76 -42.94 -9.39
N GLU A 346 -22.37 -43.94 -8.74
CA GLU A 346 -22.88 -43.80 -7.36
C GLU A 346 -21.78 -43.40 -6.38
N SER A 347 -20.60 -44.04 -6.46
CA SER A 347 -19.46 -43.70 -5.61
C SER A 347 -18.93 -42.29 -5.86
N SER A 348 -18.82 -41.86 -7.13
CA SER A 348 -18.36 -40.50 -7.48
C SER A 348 -19.33 -39.41 -7.03
N ILE A 349 -20.65 -39.66 -7.15
CA ILE A 349 -21.70 -38.74 -6.66
C ILE A 349 -21.65 -38.62 -5.14
N ALA A 350 -21.52 -39.74 -4.41
CA ALA A 350 -21.43 -39.75 -2.96
C ALA A 350 -20.20 -39.01 -2.43
N GLN A 351 -19.04 -39.16 -3.09
CA GLN A 351 -17.81 -38.44 -2.76
C GLN A 351 -17.94 -36.94 -3.02
N ALA A 352 -18.45 -36.54 -4.19
CA ALA A 352 -18.67 -35.15 -4.52
C ALA A 352 -19.66 -34.50 -3.53
N GLN A 353 -20.77 -35.16 -3.21
CA GLN A 353 -21.78 -34.65 -2.28
C GLN A 353 -21.20 -34.43 -0.87
N THR A 354 -20.42 -35.39 -0.36
CA THR A 354 -19.75 -35.24 0.95
C THR A 354 -18.77 -34.07 0.94
N ALA A 355 -17.98 -33.92 -0.13
CA ALA A 355 -17.06 -32.80 -0.26
C ALA A 355 -17.77 -31.44 -0.33
N TYR A 356 -18.88 -31.34 -1.08
CA TYR A 356 -19.69 -30.12 -1.11
C TYR A 356 -20.25 -29.78 0.27
N ARG A 357 -20.76 -30.76 1.01
CA ARG A 357 -21.31 -30.54 2.37
C ARG A 357 -20.26 -29.95 3.31
N VAL A 358 -19.08 -30.56 3.38
CA VAL A 358 -17.97 -30.10 4.24
C VAL A 358 -17.52 -28.67 3.88
N VAL A 359 -17.46 -28.34 2.59
CA VAL A 359 -17.03 -27.00 2.15
C VAL A 359 -18.13 -25.96 2.36
N LEU A 360 -19.41 -26.32 2.23
CA LEU A 360 -20.54 -25.44 2.52
C LEU A 360 -20.72 -25.18 4.02
N GLU A 361 -20.43 -26.15 4.89
CA GLU A 361 -20.39 -25.94 6.35
C GLU A 361 -19.32 -24.90 6.73
N SER A 362 -18.19 -24.89 6.02
CA SER A 362 -17.09 -23.95 6.28
C SER A 362 -17.25 -22.59 5.58
N TYR A 363 -17.87 -22.55 4.39
CA TYR A 363 -17.90 -21.37 3.50
C TYR A 363 -19.29 -21.11 2.88
N GLY A 364 -20.36 -21.38 3.64
CA GLY A 364 -21.74 -21.20 3.19
C GLY A 364 -22.10 -19.77 2.81
N ASN A 365 -21.31 -18.78 3.23
CA ASN A 365 -21.51 -17.36 2.94
C ASN A 365 -21.01 -16.93 1.53
N ASN A 366 -20.45 -17.85 0.73
CA ASN A 366 -19.92 -17.51 -0.60
C ASN A 366 -20.93 -17.84 -1.72
N PRO A 367 -21.49 -16.84 -2.44
CA PRO A 367 -22.55 -17.07 -3.42
C PRO A 367 -22.07 -17.93 -4.61
N LYS A 368 -20.79 -17.84 -5.00
CA LYS A 368 -20.24 -18.65 -6.10
C LYS A 368 -20.19 -20.14 -5.76
N LEU A 369 -19.87 -20.47 -4.51
CA LEU A 369 -19.82 -21.86 -4.05
C LEU A 369 -21.23 -22.46 -3.93
N VAL A 370 -22.18 -21.69 -3.38
CA VAL A 370 -23.57 -22.09 -3.23
C VAL A 370 -24.21 -22.32 -4.61
N ARG A 371 -23.98 -21.41 -5.56
CA ARG A 371 -24.42 -21.57 -6.97
C ARG A 371 -23.79 -22.77 -7.66
N LEU A 372 -22.52 -23.08 -7.37
CA LEU A 372 -21.85 -24.28 -7.90
C LEU A 372 -22.49 -25.57 -7.36
N TYR A 373 -22.92 -25.59 -6.10
CA TYR A 373 -23.66 -26.72 -5.54
C TYR A 373 -25.07 -26.86 -6.14
N GLY A 374 -25.78 -25.74 -6.35
CA GLY A 374 -27.04 -25.74 -7.10
C GLY A 374 -26.90 -26.39 -8.49
N LYS A 375 -25.83 -26.07 -9.22
CA LYS A 375 -25.52 -26.73 -10.50
C LYS A 375 -25.25 -28.23 -10.35
N PHE A 376 -24.58 -28.67 -9.29
CA PHE A 376 -24.36 -30.10 -9.01
C PHE A 376 -25.69 -30.84 -8.81
N LEU A 377 -26.61 -30.25 -8.02
CA LEU A 377 -27.93 -30.83 -7.77
C LEU A 377 -28.75 -30.93 -9.06
N GLN A 378 -28.73 -29.90 -9.90
CA GLN A 378 -29.47 -29.87 -11.16
C GLN A 378 -28.91 -30.84 -12.19
N THR A 379 -27.60 -30.86 -12.40
CA THR A 379 -26.98 -31.57 -13.54
C THR A 379 -26.65 -33.02 -13.25
N ILE A 380 -26.26 -33.35 -12.02
CA ILE A 380 -25.79 -34.69 -11.66
C ILE A 380 -26.87 -35.45 -10.89
N LYS A 381 -27.49 -34.82 -9.88
CA LYS A 381 -28.54 -35.46 -9.07
C LYS A 381 -29.95 -35.32 -9.65
N ASN A 382 -30.12 -34.47 -10.67
CA ASN A 382 -31.41 -34.19 -11.30
C ASN A 382 -32.52 -33.75 -10.31
N ASP A 383 -32.16 -32.88 -9.35
CA ASP A 383 -33.09 -32.32 -8.35
C ASP A 383 -33.26 -30.80 -8.59
N PRO A 384 -34.10 -30.39 -9.56
CA PRO A 384 -34.23 -28.99 -9.96
C PRO A 384 -34.88 -28.12 -8.88
N TRP A 385 -35.77 -28.68 -8.05
CA TRP A 385 -36.45 -27.94 -6.99
C TRP A 385 -35.46 -27.52 -5.90
N ARG A 386 -34.64 -28.45 -5.39
CA ARG A 386 -33.60 -28.10 -4.42
C ARG A 386 -32.52 -27.20 -5.02
N ALA A 387 -32.16 -27.42 -6.29
CA ALA A 387 -31.22 -26.54 -6.98
C ALA A 387 -31.73 -25.08 -7.00
N SER A 388 -33.03 -24.88 -7.24
CA SER A 388 -33.66 -23.55 -7.21
C SER A 388 -33.56 -22.86 -5.85
N GLU A 389 -33.71 -23.59 -4.74
CA GLU A 389 -33.54 -23.04 -3.39
C GLU A 389 -32.11 -22.53 -3.16
N TYR A 390 -31.09 -23.30 -3.59
CA TYR A 390 -29.70 -22.88 -3.49
C TYR A 390 -29.34 -21.75 -4.46
N PHE A 391 -29.99 -21.64 -5.62
CA PHE A 391 -29.83 -20.48 -6.50
C PHE A 391 -30.43 -19.22 -5.87
N ALA A 392 -31.64 -19.30 -5.32
CA ALA A 392 -32.25 -18.19 -4.60
C ALA A 392 -31.47 -17.81 -3.33
N GLU A 393 -30.86 -18.78 -2.64
CA GLU A 393 -29.94 -18.50 -1.54
C GLU A 393 -28.65 -17.82 -2.03
N ALA A 394 -28.07 -18.26 -3.15
CA ALA A 394 -26.92 -17.61 -3.75
C ALA A 394 -27.22 -16.18 -4.21
N ASP A 395 -28.41 -15.93 -4.77
CA ASP A 395 -28.87 -14.60 -5.16
C ASP A 395 -29.05 -13.71 -3.93
N ARG A 396 -29.67 -14.22 -2.85
CA ARG A 396 -29.76 -13.51 -1.56
C ARG A 396 -28.40 -13.21 -0.96
N LEU A 397 -27.47 -14.15 -0.98
CA LEU A 397 -26.09 -13.94 -0.50
C LEU A 397 -25.32 -12.96 -1.39
N GLU A 398 -25.59 -12.93 -2.69
CA GLU A 398 -25.01 -11.95 -3.63
C GLU A 398 -25.63 -10.56 -3.42
N GLU A 399 -26.92 -10.45 -3.12
CA GLU A 399 -27.59 -9.22 -2.72
C GLU A 399 -27.11 -8.71 -1.35
N ILE A 400 -26.90 -9.59 -0.38
CA ILE A 400 -26.29 -9.25 0.92
C ILE A 400 -24.81 -8.90 0.73
N GLN A 401 -24.09 -9.60 -0.15
CA GLN A 401 -22.70 -9.27 -0.47
C GLN A 401 -22.62 -7.93 -1.19
N ASN A 402 -23.52 -7.64 -2.14
CA ASN A 402 -23.58 -6.37 -2.86
C ASN A 402 -24.13 -5.24 -1.97
N GLY A 403 -25.04 -5.57 -1.06
CA GLY A 403 -25.62 -4.69 -0.05
C GLY A 403 -24.68 -4.42 1.12
N ASN A 404 -23.71 -5.29 1.39
CA ASN A 404 -22.55 -5.06 2.27
C ASN A 404 -21.33 -4.55 1.49
N SER A 405 -21.33 -4.67 0.15
CA SER A 405 -20.46 -3.93 -0.78
C SER A 405 -21.02 -2.51 -1.03
N SER A 406 -22.01 -2.09 -0.26
CA SER A 406 -22.31 -0.68 0.03
C SER A 406 -21.22 -0.01 0.87
N SER A 407 -20.15 -0.72 1.23
CA SER A 407 -18.86 -0.07 1.47
C SER A 407 -18.28 0.36 0.12
N GLY A 408 -18.84 1.44 -0.44
CA GLY A 408 -18.15 2.23 -1.46
C GLY A 408 -16.78 2.70 -0.94
N PRO A 409 -15.86 3.15 -1.81
CA PRO A 409 -14.53 3.59 -1.40
C PRO A 409 -14.60 4.49 -0.18
N HIS A 410 -13.99 4.08 0.94
CA HIS A 410 -13.87 4.99 2.08
C HIS A 410 -12.92 6.13 1.71
N LEU A 411 -13.20 7.34 2.18
CA LEU A 411 -12.20 8.40 2.11
C LEU A 411 -10.92 7.95 2.85
N PRO A 412 -9.77 8.56 2.55
CA PRO A 412 -8.55 8.37 3.35
C PRO A 412 -8.72 8.67 4.85
N ASP A 413 -9.80 9.37 5.22
CA ASP A 413 -10.21 9.74 6.59
C ASP A 413 -11.18 8.73 7.25
N GLY A 414 -11.54 7.64 6.55
CA GLY A 414 -12.35 6.55 7.09
C GLY A 414 -13.87 6.75 7.01
N THR A 415 -14.36 7.89 6.56
CA THR A 415 -15.80 8.13 6.34
C THR A 415 -16.35 7.26 5.19
N PRO A 416 -17.45 6.51 5.41
CA PRO A 416 -18.06 5.67 4.38
C PRO A 416 -18.76 6.52 3.31
N LEU A 417 -18.58 6.15 2.04
CA LEU A 417 -19.19 6.84 0.89
C LEU A 417 -20.73 6.86 0.93
N ASP A 418 -21.35 5.94 1.65
CA ASP A 418 -22.81 5.83 1.81
C ASP A 418 -23.41 7.08 2.48
N ARG A 419 -22.68 7.70 3.42
CA ARG A 419 -23.05 9.01 3.99
C ARG A 419 -22.97 10.16 2.97
N MET A 420 -22.20 10.01 1.89
CA MET A 420 -22.13 11.01 0.82
C MET A 420 -23.27 10.84 -0.21
N ASP A 421 -23.85 9.66 -0.33
CA ASP A 421 -25.07 9.44 -1.11
C ASP A 421 -26.32 9.94 -0.36
N GLU A 422 -26.26 10.05 0.96
CA GLU A 422 -27.26 10.79 1.77
C GLU A 422 -27.17 12.31 1.55
N MET A 423 -26.00 12.85 1.15
CA MET A 423 -25.87 14.27 0.83
C MET A 423 -26.56 14.58 -0.50
N ALA A 424 -27.44 15.58 -0.50
CA ALA A 424 -28.12 16.06 -1.71
C ALA A 424 -27.21 16.85 -2.68
N THR A 425 -25.90 16.82 -2.46
CA THR A 425 -24.88 17.57 -3.23
C THR A 425 -23.98 16.58 -3.98
N ALA A 426 -23.49 16.96 -5.16
CA ALA A 426 -22.51 16.14 -5.88
C ALA A 426 -21.15 16.21 -5.18
N VAL A 427 -20.51 15.07 -4.94
CA VAL A 427 -19.22 15.01 -4.25
C VAL A 427 -18.25 14.13 -5.02
N LEU A 428 -17.03 14.64 -5.21
CA LEU A 428 -15.93 14.04 -5.96
C LEU A 428 -14.67 14.04 -5.09
N VAL A 429 -13.96 12.92 -5.02
CA VAL A 429 -12.64 12.81 -4.38
C VAL A 429 -11.58 12.75 -5.49
N ILE A 430 -10.63 13.68 -5.46
CA ILE A 430 -9.60 13.83 -6.48
C ILE A 430 -8.18 13.72 -5.91
N ASN A 431 -7.22 13.29 -6.71
CA ASN A 431 -5.79 13.33 -6.35
C ASN A 431 -5.18 14.73 -6.57
N ALA A 432 -3.91 14.91 -6.21
CA ALA A 432 -3.18 16.17 -6.42
C ALA A 432 -2.99 16.57 -7.89
N ILE A 433 -3.15 15.63 -8.82
CA ILE A 433 -3.09 15.85 -10.27
C ILE A 433 -4.48 16.24 -10.82
N GLY A 434 -5.55 16.10 -10.03
CA GLY A 434 -6.93 16.39 -10.40
C GLY A 434 -7.68 15.23 -11.03
N GLU A 435 -7.21 13.98 -10.92
CA GLU A 435 -7.93 12.78 -11.35
C GLU A 435 -8.95 12.34 -10.31
N VAL A 436 -10.17 12.02 -10.75
CA VAL A 436 -11.26 11.56 -9.90
C VAL A 436 -10.99 10.12 -9.46
N GLN A 437 -10.79 9.93 -8.15
CA GLN A 437 -10.66 8.62 -7.54
C GLN A 437 -12.02 8.04 -7.16
N VAL A 438 -12.94 8.88 -6.69
CA VAL A 438 -14.28 8.46 -6.24
C VAL A 438 -15.32 9.52 -6.55
N ALA A 439 -16.53 9.10 -6.91
CA ALA A 439 -17.68 9.97 -7.16
C ALA A 439 -18.95 9.40 -6.52
N ASN A 440 -19.78 10.25 -5.91
CA ASN A 440 -21.09 9.85 -5.36
C ASN A 440 -22.17 9.74 -6.47
N LYS A 441 -23.33 9.15 -6.16
CA LYS A 441 -24.45 9.00 -7.10
C LYS A 441 -24.93 10.35 -7.63
N HIS A 442 -24.96 11.38 -6.79
CA HIS A 442 -25.37 12.72 -7.19
C HIS A 442 -24.43 13.34 -8.24
N ALA A 443 -23.11 13.11 -8.16
CA ALA A 443 -22.15 13.57 -9.17
C ALA A 443 -22.37 12.91 -10.53
N HIS A 444 -22.68 11.61 -10.54
CA HIS A 444 -23.04 10.90 -11.77
C HIS A 444 -24.30 11.47 -12.43
N VAL A 445 -25.33 11.76 -11.63
CA VAL A 445 -26.59 12.35 -12.10
C VAL A 445 -26.37 13.79 -12.59
N LEU A 446 -25.62 14.60 -11.85
CA LEU A 446 -25.37 16.01 -12.16
C LEU A 446 -24.70 16.19 -13.53
N PHE A 447 -23.71 15.34 -13.85
CA PHE A 447 -22.96 15.43 -15.11
C PHE A 447 -23.43 14.48 -16.22
N GLY A 448 -24.43 13.62 -15.95
CA GLY A 448 -24.99 12.69 -16.95
C GLY A 448 -24.13 11.46 -17.26
N TYR A 449 -23.18 11.14 -16.40
CA TYR A 449 -22.28 10.00 -16.59
C TYR A 449 -22.84 8.73 -15.93
N LYS A 450 -22.70 7.58 -16.61
CA LYS A 450 -23.03 6.27 -16.02
C LYS A 450 -22.14 5.98 -14.81
N ARG A 451 -22.66 5.26 -13.81
CA ARG A 451 -21.91 4.86 -12.61
C ARG A 451 -20.61 4.15 -13.00
N GLY A 452 -19.50 4.50 -12.33
CA GLY A 452 -18.16 3.95 -12.60
C GLY A 452 -17.45 4.51 -13.83
N THR A 453 -18.03 5.45 -14.57
CA THR A 453 -17.36 6.08 -15.75
C THR A 453 -16.66 7.40 -15.46
N LEU A 454 -16.79 7.91 -14.22
CA LEU A 454 -16.12 9.13 -13.75
C LEU A 454 -14.77 8.83 -13.10
N GLU A 455 -14.61 7.64 -12.53
CA GLU A 455 -13.36 7.20 -11.89
C GLU A 455 -12.23 7.11 -12.93
N GLY A 456 -11.07 7.67 -12.59
CA GLY A 456 -9.89 7.75 -13.46
C GLY A 456 -9.93 8.88 -14.50
N LYS A 457 -11.02 9.66 -14.59
CA LYS A 457 -11.06 10.84 -15.46
C LYS A 457 -10.53 12.10 -14.75
N PRO A 458 -9.88 13.03 -15.47
CA PRO A 458 -9.50 14.31 -14.90
C PRO A 458 -10.75 15.15 -14.61
N LEU A 459 -10.82 15.78 -13.44
CA LEU A 459 -11.88 16.72 -13.05
C LEU A 459 -12.03 17.86 -14.07
N ALA A 460 -10.93 18.29 -14.69
CA ALA A 460 -10.93 19.27 -15.77
C ALA A 460 -11.85 18.89 -16.95
N SER A 461 -12.13 17.59 -17.17
CA SER A 461 -13.05 17.14 -18.22
C SER A 461 -14.53 17.35 -17.88
N LEU A 462 -14.86 17.55 -16.60
CA LEU A 462 -16.21 17.87 -16.13
C LEU A 462 -16.46 19.38 -16.11
N LEU A 463 -15.43 20.18 -16.36
CA LEU A 463 -15.50 21.64 -16.41
C LEU A 463 -15.36 22.12 -17.86
N ALA A 464 -15.79 23.36 -18.10
CA ALA A 464 -15.54 24.00 -19.39
C ALA A 464 -14.02 24.17 -19.62
N PRO A 465 -13.53 24.05 -20.87
CA PRO A 465 -12.09 24.02 -21.17
C PRO A 465 -11.27 25.19 -20.63
N HIS A 466 -11.87 26.37 -20.45
CA HIS A 466 -11.20 27.55 -19.91
C HIS A 466 -10.89 27.45 -18.41
N PHE A 467 -11.60 26.62 -17.65
CA PHE A 467 -11.34 26.39 -16.22
C PHE A 467 -10.22 25.37 -15.96
N ALA A 468 -9.72 24.66 -16.97
CA ALA A 468 -8.68 23.65 -16.78
C ALA A 468 -7.36 24.23 -16.22
N ARG A 469 -6.95 25.42 -16.69
CA ARG A 469 -5.76 26.13 -16.20
C ARG A 469 -5.96 26.61 -14.76
N TRP A 470 -7.09 27.28 -14.51
CA TRP A 470 -7.48 27.74 -13.17
C TRP A 470 -7.48 26.59 -12.16
N LEU A 471 -8.06 25.44 -12.51
CA LEU A 471 -8.11 24.26 -11.63
C LEU A 471 -6.71 23.75 -11.27
N SER A 472 -5.79 23.74 -12.24
CA SER A 472 -4.41 23.28 -12.03
C SER A 472 -3.64 24.23 -11.10
N GLU A 473 -3.80 25.53 -11.26
CA GLU A 473 -3.20 26.56 -10.40
C GLU A 473 -3.80 26.51 -8.99
N HIS A 474 -5.12 26.33 -8.88
CA HIS A 474 -5.83 26.23 -7.61
C HIS A 474 -5.41 24.99 -6.81
N LEU A 475 -5.29 23.82 -7.46
CA LEU A 475 -4.77 22.59 -6.85
C LEU A 475 -3.32 22.76 -6.37
N ALA A 476 -2.44 23.35 -7.18
CA ALA A 476 -1.06 23.61 -6.80
C ALA A 476 -0.98 24.53 -5.56
N THR A 477 -1.83 25.55 -5.51
CA THR A 477 -1.95 26.46 -4.37
C THR A 477 -2.39 25.69 -3.11
N LEU A 478 -3.43 24.86 -3.19
CA LEU A 478 -3.90 24.04 -2.07
C LEU A 478 -2.88 23.00 -1.58
N VAL A 479 -2.06 22.44 -2.47
CA VAL A 479 -0.95 21.55 -2.09
C VAL A 479 0.11 22.34 -1.31
N SER A 480 0.44 23.55 -1.74
CA SER A 480 1.46 24.39 -1.13
C SER A 480 1.05 24.97 0.24
N THR A 481 -0.18 25.43 0.39
CA THR A 481 -0.70 26.00 1.65
C THR A 481 -0.87 24.94 2.72
N ALA A 482 -1.28 23.72 2.34
CA ALA A 482 -1.41 22.62 3.27
C ALA A 482 -0.09 22.05 3.79
N ALA A 483 1.03 22.32 3.11
CA ALA A 483 2.37 21.98 3.61
C ALA A 483 2.79 22.87 4.79
N LEU A 484 2.26 24.11 4.87
CA LEU A 484 2.51 25.06 5.96
C LEU A 484 1.55 24.85 7.15
N ALA A 485 0.28 24.50 6.89
CA ALA A 485 -0.73 24.33 7.94
C ALA A 485 -0.47 23.15 8.91
N HIS A 486 0.30 22.13 8.50
CA HIS A 486 0.73 21.05 9.41
C HIS A 486 1.77 21.51 10.45
N ALA A 487 2.31 22.73 10.35
CA ALA A 487 3.29 23.27 11.31
C ALA A 487 2.63 24.08 12.45
N THR A 488 1.33 24.37 12.37
CA THR A 488 0.61 25.15 13.38
C THR A 488 -0.60 24.37 13.88
N ILE A 489 -0.65 24.16 15.19
CA ILE A 489 -1.73 23.49 15.92
C ILE A 489 -3.09 24.04 15.49
N ARG A 490 -3.97 23.11 15.11
CA ARG A 490 -5.43 23.10 15.30
C ARG A 490 -6.02 24.46 15.70
N ASP A 491 -6.46 25.21 14.71
CA ASP A 491 -7.56 26.15 14.89
C ASP A 491 -8.74 25.62 14.06
N ASP A 492 -9.77 25.17 14.78
CA ASP A 492 -11.12 24.85 14.28
C ASP A 492 -11.88 26.12 13.86
N ASN A 493 -11.18 27.12 13.31
CA ASN A 493 -11.80 28.31 12.72
C ASN A 493 -12.08 28.04 11.24
N HIS A 494 -13.33 28.28 10.84
CA HIS A 494 -13.82 28.18 9.47
C HIS A 494 -12.81 28.75 8.46
N GLY A 495 -11.97 27.88 7.89
CA GLY A 495 -11.22 28.19 6.69
C GLY A 495 -12.24 28.47 5.60
N ASP A 496 -12.26 29.74 5.15
CA ASP A 496 -13.16 30.26 4.13
C ASP A 496 -13.37 29.21 3.03
N ILE A 497 -14.61 28.71 2.95
CA ILE A 497 -15.02 27.93 1.79
C ILE A 497 -15.15 28.96 0.69
N ASN A 498 -14.10 29.12 -0.11
CA ASN A 498 -14.20 29.87 -1.35
C ASN A 498 -15.09 29.07 -2.29
N ASP A 499 -16.39 29.35 -2.20
CA ASP A 499 -17.40 28.89 -3.11
C ASP A 499 -17.21 29.61 -4.44
N GLU A 500 -16.52 28.96 -5.39
CA GLU A 500 -16.32 29.52 -6.72
C GLU A 500 -17.38 29.00 -7.69
N VAL A 501 -17.99 29.90 -8.45
CA VAL A 501 -18.95 29.53 -9.50
C VAL A 501 -18.16 29.22 -10.77
N VAL A 502 -18.10 27.94 -11.10
CA VAL A 502 -17.46 27.41 -12.30
C VAL A 502 -18.51 26.95 -13.31
N VAL A 503 -18.09 26.70 -14.55
CA VAL A 503 -18.99 26.17 -15.59
C VAL A 503 -18.74 24.68 -15.74
N GLY A 504 -19.73 23.88 -15.37
CA GLY A 504 -19.73 22.42 -15.56
C GLY A 504 -20.15 22.03 -16.97
N MET A 505 -19.65 20.89 -17.43
CA MET A 505 -19.96 20.30 -18.74
C MET A 505 -20.66 18.95 -18.57
N HIS A 506 -21.91 18.87 -19.01
CA HIS A 506 -22.68 17.63 -19.06
C HIS A 506 -22.16 16.67 -20.14
N TYR A 507 -22.42 15.38 -20.00
CA TYR A 507 -22.08 14.34 -20.99
C TYR A 507 -22.58 14.68 -22.40
N ASP A 508 -23.77 15.28 -22.51
CA ASP A 508 -24.40 15.74 -23.77
C ASP A 508 -23.85 17.07 -24.29
N ARG A 509 -22.70 17.51 -23.76
CA ARG A 509 -22.00 18.76 -24.07
C ARG A 509 -22.82 20.03 -23.86
N LEU A 510 -23.70 20.01 -22.86
CA LEU A 510 -24.40 21.19 -22.35
C LEU A 510 -23.59 21.79 -21.21
N ALA A 511 -23.42 23.11 -21.20
CA ALA A 511 -22.79 23.82 -20.11
C ALA A 511 -23.82 24.32 -19.11
N PHE A 512 -23.47 24.29 -17.83
CA PHE A 512 -24.31 24.83 -16.77
C PHE A 512 -23.46 25.38 -15.63
N PRO A 513 -23.91 26.43 -14.94
CA PRO A 513 -23.19 26.99 -13.81
C PRO A 513 -23.23 26.02 -12.62
N VAL A 514 -22.07 25.78 -12.02
CA VAL A 514 -21.86 24.89 -10.88
C VAL A 514 -21.11 25.66 -9.81
N LYS A 515 -21.68 25.70 -8.62
CA LYS A 515 -21.00 26.17 -7.41
C LYS A 515 -20.07 25.06 -6.94
N MET A 516 -18.78 25.33 -6.88
CA MET A 516 -17.74 24.36 -6.54
C MET A 516 -16.99 24.81 -5.28
N SER A 517 -16.87 23.90 -4.32
CA SER A 517 -16.00 24.07 -3.16
C SER A 517 -15.03 22.91 -3.06
N MET A 518 -13.76 23.21 -2.76
CA MET A 518 -12.71 22.20 -2.65
C MET A 518 -12.02 22.28 -1.29
N ARG A 519 -11.78 21.12 -0.69
CA ARG A 519 -11.12 20.98 0.60
C ARG A 519 -10.09 19.87 0.55
N LYS A 520 -8.95 20.04 1.21
CA LYS A 520 -7.97 18.96 1.35
C LYS A 520 -8.46 17.95 2.39
N ALA A 521 -8.50 16.68 2.01
CA ALA A 521 -8.90 15.58 2.88
C ALA A 521 -7.71 14.99 3.65
N SER A 522 -6.63 14.68 2.94
CA SER A 522 -5.49 13.93 3.48
C SER A 522 -4.28 14.01 2.55
N GLY A 523 -3.13 13.49 3.00
CA GLY A 523 -1.90 13.36 2.21
C GLY A 523 -0.98 14.58 2.23
N VAL A 524 0.26 14.41 1.76
CA VAL A 524 1.30 15.46 1.69
C VAL A 524 1.92 15.46 0.29
N GLY A 525 2.04 16.64 -0.32
CA GLY A 525 2.60 16.80 -1.65
C GLY A 525 1.73 16.13 -2.73
N GLU A 526 2.35 15.31 -3.57
CA GLU A 526 1.72 14.62 -4.71
C GLU A 526 0.67 13.57 -4.30
N ASP A 527 0.75 13.05 -3.07
CA ASP A 527 -0.22 12.09 -2.54
C ASP A 527 -1.39 12.78 -1.80
N SER A 528 -1.54 14.10 -1.97
CA SER A 528 -2.68 14.85 -1.41
C SER A 528 -3.99 14.45 -2.10
N THR A 529 -5.02 14.21 -1.30
CA THR A 529 -6.38 13.95 -1.77
C THR A 529 -7.28 15.12 -1.39
N PHE A 530 -8.13 15.54 -2.31
CA PHE A 530 -9.07 16.64 -2.13
C PHE A 530 -10.51 16.17 -2.28
N ILE A 531 -11.40 16.70 -1.46
CA ILE A 531 -12.85 16.54 -1.57
C ILE A 531 -13.38 17.79 -2.28
N THR A 532 -14.09 17.58 -3.37
CA THR A 532 -14.76 18.62 -4.13
C THR A 532 -16.27 18.42 -4.00
N MET A 533 -16.98 19.44 -3.55
CA MET A 533 -18.44 19.46 -3.52
C MET A 533 -18.95 20.40 -4.63
N MET A 534 -19.98 19.96 -5.34
CA MET A 534 -20.52 20.63 -6.51
C MET A 534 -22.05 20.70 -6.42
N GLU A 535 -22.59 21.89 -6.61
CA GLU A 535 -24.03 22.15 -6.62
C GLU A 535 -24.42 22.91 -7.89
N ALA A 536 -25.47 22.45 -8.58
CA ALA A 536 -25.97 23.15 -9.76
C ALA A 536 -26.56 24.50 -9.34
N VAL A 537 -26.13 25.58 -9.99
CA VAL A 537 -26.76 26.89 -9.78
C VAL A 537 -28.05 26.92 -10.61
N PRO A 538 -29.21 27.24 -10.01
CA PRO A 538 -30.47 27.29 -10.75
C PRO A 538 -30.39 28.34 -11.86
N PRO A 539 -30.83 28.03 -13.08
CA PRO A 539 -30.68 28.93 -14.20
C PRO A 539 -31.64 30.12 -14.06
N VAL A 540 -31.16 31.33 -14.38
CA VAL A 540 -31.96 32.55 -14.34
C VAL A 540 -33.03 32.47 -15.43
N ARG A 541 -34.27 32.84 -15.11
CA ARG A 541 -35.38 32.78 -16.08
C ARG A 541 -35.18 33.83 -17.17
N GLY A 542 -35.30 33.41 -18.43
CA GLY A 542 -35.24 34.31 -19.58
C GLY A 542 -33.83 34.70 -20.03
N VAL A 543 -32.79 34.03 -19.53
CA VAL A 543 -31.39 34.31 -19.89
C VAL A 543 -30.76 33.04 -20.44
N ALA A 544 -30.46 33.03 -21.74
CA ALA A 544 -29.68 31.98 -22.38
C ALA A 544 -28.21 32.36 -22.47
N SER A 545 -27.32 31.47 -22.03
CA SER A 545 -25.87 31.69 -21.98
C SER A 545 -25.13 30.84 -23.02
N LEU A 546 -24.17 31.48 -23.68
CA LEU A 546 -23.32 30.88 -24.69
C LEU A 546 -21.85 31.17 -24.34
N TRP A 547 -21.00 30.14 -24.29
CA TRP A 547 -19.57 30.30 -24.02
C TRP A 547 -18.79 30.24 -25.33
N VAL A 548 -18.10 31.33 -25.65
CA VAL A 548 -17.38 31.50 -26.92
C VAL A 548 -15.89 31.65 -26.63
N ALA A 549 -15.06 30.91 -27.36
CA ALA A 549 -13.61 31.07 -27.30
C ALA A 549 -13.19 32.41 -27.94
N MET A 550 -12.01 32.92 -27.60
CA MET A 550 -11.45 34.14 -28.20
C MET A 550 -11.35 34.09 -29.74
N THR A 551 -11.31 32.89 -30.31
CA THR A 551 -11.31 32.61 -31.76
C THR A 551 -12.68 32.81 -32.42
N GLY A 552 -13.72 33.13 -31.65
CA GLY A 552 -15.10 33.26 -32.15
C GLY A 552 -15.83 31.93 -32.33
N THR A 553 -15.24 30.81 -31.90
CA THR A 553 -15.88 29.49 -31.94
C THR A 553 -16.66 29.23 -30.66
N ILE A 554 -17.88 28.71 -30.79
CA ILE A 554 -18.74 28.38 -29.66
C ILE A 554 -18.23 27.09 -29.01
N VAL A 555 -17.94 27.14 -27.71
CA VAL A 555 -17.38 26.03 -26.93
C VAL A 555 -18.49 25.22 -26.25
N ALA A 556 -19.51 25.92 -25.73
CA ALA A 556 -20.64 25.31 -25.07
C ALA A 556 -21.87 26.23 -25.09
N CYS A 557 -23.05 25.64 -24.96
CA CYS A 557 -24.33 26.33 -24.80
C CYS A 557 -25.05 25.79 -23.56
N ASP A 558 -25.87 26.63 -22.94
CA ASP A 558 -26.73 26.20 -21.86
C ASP A 558 -28.03 25.53 -22.38
N PRO A 559 -28.76 24.80 -21.52
CA PRO A 559 -30.02 24.19 -21.92
C PRO A 559 -31.08 25.21 -22.37
N GLN A 560 -31.08 26.42 -21.79
CA GLN A 560 -32.05 27.46 -22.15
C GLN A 560 -31.83 27.96 -23.59
N PHE A 561 -30.59 28.04 -24.06
CA PHE A 561 -30.25 28.39 -25.43
C PHE A 561 -30.81 27.38 -26.43
N VAL A 562 -30.62 26.09 -26.17
CA VAL A 562 -31.18 25.01 -26.99
C VAL A 562 -32.71 25.10 -27.05
N MET A 563 -33.36 25.38 -25.92
CA MET A 563 -34.82 25.52 -25.85
C MET A 563 -35.33 26.79 -26.56
N ALA A 564 -34.64 27.91 -26.42
CA ALA A 564 -35.06 29.20 -26.98
C ALA A 564 -34.85 29.29 -28.49
N PHE A 565 -33.76 28.70 -29.01
CA PHE A 565 -33.36 28.85 -30.40
C PHE A 565 -33.52 27.56 -31.24
N GLY A 566 -33.87 26.42 -30.62
CA GLY A 566 -34.22 25.17 -31.32
C GLY A 566 -33.05 24.39 -31.92
N TRP A 567 -31.82 24.72 -31.56
CA TRP A 567 -30.60 24.06 -32.06
C TRP A 567 -30.15 22.91 -31.16
N LYS A 568 -29.50 21.88 -31.71
CA LYS A 568 -28.91 20.82 -30.87
C LYS A 568 -27.53 21.22 -30.34
N SER A 569 -27.20 20.79 -29.12
CA SER A 569 -25.89 21.06 -28.49
C SER A 569 -24.71 20.58 -29.34
N GLN A 570 -24.85 19.47 -30.06
CA GLN A 570 -23.82 18.91 -30.94
C GLN A 570 -23.61 19.73 -32.22
N GLU A 571 -24.64 20.42 -32.70
CA GLU A 571 -24.60 21.22 -33.94
C GLU A 571 -24.00 22.62 -33.69
N ILE A 572 -24.19 23.16 -32.47
CA ILE A 572 -23.65 24.45 -32.05
C ILE A 572 -22.19 24.37 -31.61
N ASN A 573 -21.81 23.30 -30.92
CA ASN A 573 -20.46 23.17 -30.36
C ASN A 573 -19.42 23.06 -31.48
N GLY A 574 -18.51 24.04 -31.56
CA GLY A 574 -17.53 24.19 -32.63
C GLY A 574 -17.98 25.08 -33.79
N ALA A 575 -19.23 25.53 -33.82
CA ALA A 575 -19.70 26.49 -34.82
C ALA A 575 -19.12 27.89 -34.55
N ASN A 576 -19.04 28.73 -35.59
CA ASN A 576 -18.60 30.11 -35.44
C ASN A 576 -19.77 30.96 -34.92
N LEU A 577 -19.50 31.90 -34.00
CA LEU A 577 -20.55 32.79 -33.46
C LEU A 577 -21.31 33.53 -34.56
N MET A 578 -20.63 33.90 -35.64
CA MET A 578 -21.21 34.61 -36.78
C MET A 578 -22.23 33.79 -37.58
N THR A 579 -22.24 32.46 -37.45
CA THR A 579 -23.25 31.61 -38.12
C THR A 579 -24.55 31.54 -37.33
N VAL A 580 -24.51 31.87 -36.04
CA VAL A 580 -25.65 31.78 -35.11
C VAL A 580 -26.23 33.18 -34.82
N VAL A 581 -25.38 34.22 -34.82
CA VAL A 581 -25.78 35.61 -34.62
C VAL A 581 -25.80 36.33 -35.96
N SER A 582 -26.99 36.70 -36.44
CA SER A 582 -27.11 37.60 -37.59
C SER A 582 -26.71 39.01 -37.17
N VAL A 583 -25.59 39.52 -37.69
CA VAL A 583 -25.04 40.86 -37.38
C VAL A 583 -25.74 41.95 -38.22
N GLN A 584 -27.05 41.83 -38.47
CA GLN A 584 -27.80 42.89 -39.15
C GLN A 584 -28.36 43.95 -38.18
N ASP A 585 -28.63 43.59 -36.92
CA ASP A 585 -29.24 44.53 -35.96
C ASP A 585 -28.23 45.27 -35.07
N LEU A 586 -27.05 44.68 -34.81
CA LEU A 586 -26.03 45.34 -33.95
C LEU A 586 -25.38 46.55 -34.65
N ARG A 587 -25.24 46.50 -35.98
CA ARG A 587 -24.72 47.63 -36.77
C ARG A 587 -25.72 48.79 -36.78
N ARG A 588 -27.02 48.49 -36.82
CA ARG A 588 -28.12 49.47 -36.75
C ARG A 588 -28.16 50.22 -35.42
N GLN A 589 -27.89 49.53 -34.31
CA GLN A 589 -27.82 50.18 -32.99
C GLN A 589 -26.54 50.97 -32.75
N LEU A 590 -25.42 50.60 -33.38
CA LEU A 590 -24.15 51.33 -33.26
C LEU A 590 -24.07 52.56 -34.19
N THR A 591 -24.84 52.62 -35.28
CA THR A 591 -24.77 53.75 -36.25
C THR A 591 -25.76 54.88 -35.99
N GLY A 592 -26.67 54.79 -35.02
CA GLY A 592 -27.48 55.93 -34.57
C GLY A 592 -28.10 56.77 -35.69
N GLU A 593 -28.78 56.15 -36.66
CA GLU A 593 -29.59 56.88 -37.65
C GLU A 593 -31.07 56.69 -37.32
N ASP A 594 -31.64 57.69 -36.65
CA ASP A 594 -33.09 57.90 -36.58
C ASP A 594 -33.64 58.30 -37.95
N PRO A 595 -34.84 57.82 -38.35
CA PRO A 595 -35.43 58.20 -39.63
C PRO A 595 -36.26 59.49 -39.46
N GLU A 596 -35.71 60.63 -39.85
CA GLU A 596 -36.51 61.84 -40.09
C GLU A 596 -37.10 61.83 -41.51
N THR A 597 -38.39 61.48 -41.55
CA THR A 597 -39.51 62.23 -42.14
C THR A 597 -39.44 62.78 -43.58
N GLY A 598 -40.40 62.29 -44.38
CA GLY A 598 -41.03 62.96 -45.52
C GLY A 598 -41.59 61.93 -46.53
N SER A 599 -42.87 61.83 -46.86
CA SER A 599 -44.03 62.69 -46.66
C SER A 599 -45.34 61.92 -46.98
N ILE A 600 -46.36 62.17 -46.16
CA ILE A 600 -47.79 62.38 -46.51
C ILE A 600 -48.47 61.38 -47.47
N GLY A 601 -49.35 60.56 -46.91
CA GLY A 601 -50.50 59.94 -47.57
C GLY A 601 -51.63 59.74 -46.55
N ARG A 602 -52.68 60.53 -46.70
CA ARG A 602 -53.81 60.75 -45.78
C ARG A 602 -54.94 59.72 -46.00
N ALA A 603 -55.75 59.56 -44.95
CA ALA A 603 -57.09 58.94 -44.84
C ALA A 603 -57.08 57.49 -44.32
N GLU A 604 -57.91 57.07 -43.36
CA GLU A 604 -58.98 57.67 -42.56
C GLU A 604 -59.27 56.63 -41.46
N SER A 605 -59.58 57.07 -40.24
CA SER A 605 -60.12 56.21 -39.18
C SER A 605 -61.64 56.26 -39.22
N PRO A 606 -62.34 55.15 -38.95
CA PRO A 606 -63.58 55.23 -38.20
C PRO A 606 -63.50 54.44 -36.90
N SER A 607 -63.83 55.18 -35.85
CA SER A 607 -64.25 54.77 -34.52
C SER A 607 -65.34 53.68 -34.49
N GLU A 608 -65.25 52.84 -33.45
CA GLU A 608 -66.32 52.22 -32.66
C GLU A 608 -67.61 51.76 -33.36
N VAL A 609 -67.88 50.44 -33.29
CA VAL A 609 -69.24 49.94 -33.01
C VAL A 609 -69.16 48.73 -32.07
N LEU A 610 -69.88 48.88 -30.95
CA LEU A 610 -70.31 47.90 -29.97
C LEU A 610 -71.16 46.74 -30.54
N LYS A 611 -71.16 45.62 -29.80
CA LYS A 611 -72.14 44.51 -29.72
C LYS A 611 -71.99 43.34 -30.69
N GLY A 612 -71.92 42.16 -30.07
CA GLY A 612 -71.98 40.82 -30.65
C GLY A 612 -71.41 39.82 -29.67
#